data_AF-A0A6S6TJX7-F1
#
_entry.id   AF-A0A6S6TJX7-F1
#
_cell.length_a   1.000
_cell.length_b   1.000
_cell.length_c   1.000
_cell.angle_alpha   90.00
_cell.angle_beta   90.00
_cell.angle_gamma   90.00
#
_symmetry.space_group_name_H-M   'P 1'
#
loop_
_entity.id
_entity.type
_entity.pdbx_description
1 polymer ?
#
loop_
_entity_poly.entity_id
_entity_poly.type
_entity_poly.pdbx_seq_one_letter_code
_entity_poly.pdbx_strand_id
1 'polypeptide(L)' 'MNQYDVYLADLNPTIGREQHGKRPVLIISNNYENLLDVVTIIPITSLKKGRKVYPNEFLLKH' A
#
# COMPACT_ATOMS: atom_id res chain seq x y z
N MET A 1 -13.27 6.01 -3.11
CA MET A 1 -12.16 5.29 -2.44
C MET A 1 -12.41 5.37 -0.94
N ASN A 2 -12.79 4.26 -0.29
CA ASN A 2 -13.08 4.28 1.14
C ASN A 2 -11.86 3.86 1.96
N GLN A 3 -11.80 4.30 3.21
CA GLN A 3 -10.80 3.83 4.16
C GLN A 3 -10.87 2.30 4.28
N TYR A 4 -9.71 1.66 4.21
CA TYR A 4 -9.49 0.21 4.23
C TYR A 4 -9.88 -0.56 2.97
N ASP A 5 -10.30 0.11 1.90
CA ASP A 5 -10.39 -0.54 0.60
C ASP A 5 -8.97 -0.91 0.08
N VAL A 6 -8.91 -1.95 -0.76
CA VAL A 6 -7.71 -2.34 -1.50
C VAL A 6 -7.89 -2.00 -2.98
N TYR A 7 -6.96 -1.25 -3.56
CA TYR A 7 -6.96 -0.88 -4.99
C TYR A 7 -5.65 -1.27 -5.67
N LEU A 8 -5.70 -1.49 -6.98
CA LEU A 8 -4.49 -1.61 -7.81
C LEU A 8 -4.02 -0.21 -8.22
N ALA A 9 -2.81 0.18 -7.82
CA ALA A 9 -2.24 1.49 -8.13
C ALA A 9 -0.88 1.36 -8.85
N ASP A 10 -0.57 2.32 -9.73
CA ASP A 10 0.75 2.46 -10.34
C ASP A 10 1.59 3.43 -9.50
N LEU A 11 2.70 2.94 -8.93
CA LEU A 11 3.56 3.74 -8.04
C LEU A 11 4.77 4.34 -8.75
N ASN A 12 4.81 4.34 -10.09
CA ASN A 12 5.91 4.95 -10.86
C ASN A 12 5.61 6.42 -11.24
N PRO A 13 6.64 7.26 -11.45
CA PRO A 13 8.07 6.97 -11.29
C PRO A 13 8.50 6.95 -9.82
N THR A 14 9.60 6.24 -9.53
CA THR A 14 10.18 6.14 -8.18
C THR A 14 11.66 6.50 -8.15
N ILE A 15 12.14 6.94 -6.99
CA ILE A 15 13.56 7.25 -6.75
C ILE A 15 14.12 6.31 -5.66
N GLY A 16 15.23 5.64 -5.96
CA GLY A 16 15.97 4.84 -4.97
C GLY A 16 15.22 3.58 -4.50
N ARG A 17 14.82 3.55 -3.23
CA ARG A 17 14.26 2.35 -2.56
C ARG A 17 12.76 2.44 -2.27
N GLU A 18 12.08 3.38 -2.90
CA GLU A 18 10.62 3.46 -2.88
C GLU A 18 9.99 2.18 -3.45
N GLN A 19 8.76 1.88 -3.01
CA GLN A 19 8.00 0.78 -3.59
C GLN A 19 7.47 1.20 -4.96
N HIS A 20 7.78 0.42 -5.99
CA HIS A 20 7.55 0.79 -7.40
C HIS A 20 6.58 -0.15 -8.13
N GLY A 21 6.16 0.18 -9.35
CA GLY A 21 5.33 -0.71 -10.17
C GLY A 21 3.83 -0.72 -9.81
N LYS A 22 3.04 -1.42 -10.64
CA LYS A 22 1.60 -1.63 -10.41
C LYS A 22 1.37 -2.71 -9.36
N ARG A 23 0.77 -2.36 -8.22
CA ARG A 23 0.55 -3.31 -7.11
C ARG A 23 -0.67 -2.95 -6.26
N PRO A 24 -1.22 -3.91 -5.50
CA PRO A 24 -2.28 -3.61 -4.54
C PRO A 24 -1.79 -2.65 -3.45
N VAL A 25 -2.65 -1.72 -3.06
CA VAL A 25 -2.42 -0.75 -1.98
C VAL A 25 -3.63 -0.70 -1.07
N LEU A 26 -3.39 -0.57 0.23
CA LEU A 26 -4.44 -0.37 1.24
C LEU A 26 -4.62 1.12 1.50
N ILE A 27 -5.85 1.62 1.43
CA ILE A 27 -6.15 3.02 1.77
C ILE A 27 -6.21 3.18 3.28
N ILE A 28 -5.42 4.10 3.83
CA ILE A 28 -5.40 4.40 5.27
C ILE A 28 -5.93 5.79 5.63
N SER A 29 -5.96 6.71 4.67
CA SER A 29 -6.64 8.01 4.84
C SER A 29 -8.13 7.82 5.11
N ASN A 30 -8.68 8.68 5.96
CA ASN A 30 -10.08 8.60 6.35
C ASN A 30 -11.01 9.01 5.19
N ASN A 31 -12.30 8.69 5.31
CA ASN A 31 -13.27 8.94 4.24
C ASN A 31 -13.44 10.42 3.88
N TYR A 32 -13.19 11.35 4.82
CA TYR A 32 -13.28 12.79 4.53
C TYR A 32 -12.07 13.26 3.71
N GLU A 33 -10.87 12.80 4.05
CA GLU A 33 -9.64 13.06 3.28
C GLU A 33 -9.73 12.49 1.87
N ASN A 34 -10.35 11.32 1.72
CA ASN A 34 -10.53 10.65 0.42
C ASN A 34 -11.50 11.38 -0.53
N LEU A 35 -12.14 12.48 -0.09
CA LEU A 35 -12.90 13.39 -0.97
C LEU A 35 -11.98 14.33 -1.76
N LEU A 36 -10.72 14.48 -1.34
CA LEU A 36 -9.70 15.22 -2.06
C LEU A 36 -9.08 14.33 -3.16
N ASP A 37 -8.30 14.95 -4.03
CA ASP A 37 -7.57 14.25 -5.10
C ASP A 37 -6.33 13.48 -4.60
N VAL A 38 -6.14 13.40 -3.28
CA VAL A 38 -4.97 12.78 -2.64
C VAL A 38 -5.43 11.77 -1.60
N VAL A 39 -4.88 10.55 -1.68
CA VAL A 39 -5.13 9.47 -0.72
C VAL A 39 -3.83 8.98 -0.12
N THR A 40 -3.85 8.64 1.18
CA THR A 40 -2.71 8.03 1.87
C THR A 40 -2.85 6.51 1.83
N ILE A 41 -1.80 5.82 1.38
CA ILE A 41 -1.83 4.37 1.16
C ILE A 41 -0.68 3.65 1.85
N ILE A 42 -0.85 2.34 2.07
CA ILE A 42 0.21 1.39 2.40
C ILE A 42 0.37 0.40 1.24
N PRO A 43 1.55 0.29 0.60
CA PRO A 43 1.76 -0.64 -0.49
C PRO A 43 1.83 -2.09 0.00
N ILE A 44 1.10 -2.99 -0.68
CA ILE A 44 1.12 -4.42 -0.39
C ILE A 44 2.18 -5.09 -1.27
N THR A 45 2.96 -6.00 -0.68
CA THR A 45 4.01 -6.75 -1.38
C THR A 45 3.88 -8.25 -1.13
N SER A 46 4.38 -9.05 -2.06
CA SER A 46 4.44 -10.50 -1.86
C SER A 46 5.52 -10.87 -0.84
N LEU A 47 5.17 -11.71 0.14
CA LEU A 47 6.13 -12.23 1.11
C LEU A 47 7.00 -13.31 0.44
N LYS A 48 8.29 -13.02 0.26
CA LYS A 48 9.27 -14.02 -0.21
C LYS A 48 9.54 -15.07 0.87
N LYS A 49 9.76 -16.32 0.48
CA LYS A 49 10.10 -17.42 1.40
C LYS A 49 11.31 -17.05 2.27
N GLY A 50 11.19 -17.23 3.58
CA GLY A 50 12.26 -16.93 4.54
C GLY A 50 12.44 -15.46 4.89
N ARG A 51 11.61 -14.54 4.36
CA ARG A 51 11.65 -13.13 4.76
C ARG A 51 11.05 -12.96 6.16
N LYS A 52 11.79 -12.26 7.03
CA LYS A 52 11.28 -11.80 8.32
C LYS A 52 10.30 -10.65 8.12
N VAL A 53 9.16 -10.70 8.80
CA VAL A 53 8.21 -9.59 8.91
C VAL A 53 8.72 -8.65 10.00
N TYR A 54 8.88 -7.37 9.66
CA TYR A 54 9.35 -6.34 10.61
C TYR A 54 8.18 -5.74 11.41
N PRO A 55 8.43 -5.09 12.56
CA PRO A 55 7.36 -4.52 13.39
C PRO A 55 6.46 -3.48 12.70
N ASN A 56 6.97 -2.83 11.65
CA ASN A 56 6.24 -1.86 10.83
C ASN A 56 5.54 -2.50 9.62
N GLU A 57 5.61 -3.82 9.46
CA GLU A 57 4.95 -4.59 8.41
C GLU A 57 3.84 -5.44 9.03
N PHE A 58 2.76 -5.66 8.29
CA PHE A 58 1.67 -6.53 8.71
C PHE A 58 1.53 -7.70 7.74
N LEU A 59 1.51 -8.93 8.27
CA LEU A 59 1.29 -10.13 7.46
C LEU A 59 -0.19 -10.33 7.21
N LEU A 60 -0.62 -10.10 5.96
CA LEU A 60 -1.94 -10.48 5.51
C LEU A 60 -2.00 -12.01 5.37
N LYS A 61 -2.73 -12.67 6.28
CA LYS A 61 -3.06 -14.09 6.21
C LYS A 61 -4.47 -14.22 5.64
N HIS A 62 -4.65 -15.14 4.70
CA HIS A 62 -5.93 -15.47 4.10
C HIS A 62 -6.30 -16.91 4.43
#